data_AF-A0A926PI54-F1
#
_entry.id   AF-A0A926PI54-F1
#
_cell.length_a   1.000
_cell.length_b   1.000
_cell.length_c   1.000
_cell.angle_alpha   90.00
_cell.angle_beta   90.00
_cell.angle_gamma   90.00
#
_symmetry.space_group_name_H-M   'P 1'
#
loop_
_entity.id
_entity.type
_entity.pdbx_description
1 polymer ?
#
loop_
_entity_poly.entity_id
_entity_poly.type
_entity_poly.pdbx_seq_one_letter_code
_entity_poly.pdbx_strand_id
1 'polypeptide(L)'
;MTTQIEMPSSSAIEPTPTTVEQMTEQEMIEARRLAAWERDRAQIEDFFSDPMKYISAFWQEYKPIVYVLGAILVSLFALNLIFGVIGFVTSLPIISGLLELVGIGYTVWFVNRYLLKVETREELSQMMDGMKQDVIGAAQPIADDFKNAINPDETLS
;
A
#
# COMPACT_ATOMS: atom_id res chain seq x y z
N MET A 1 98.32 -49.45 26.98
CA MET A 1 97.09 -49.49 27.77
C MET A 1 96.20 -48.37 27.26
N THR A 2 95.02 -48.73 26.77
CA THR A 2 94.08 -47.90 26.01
C THR A 2 93.32 -46.96 26.94
N THR A 3 93.27 -45.66 26.63
CA THR A 3 92.27 -44.74 27.21
C THR A 3 91.63 -43.98 26.05
N GLN A 4 90.33 -44.22 25.91
CA GLN A 4 89.45 -43.75 24.86
C GLN A 4 89.27 -42.23 24.91
N ILE A 5 89.23 -41.62 23.74
CA ILE A 5 88.89 -40.22 23.52
C ILE A 5 87.37 -40.14 23.35
N GLU A 6 86.68 -39.53 24.31
CA GLU A 6 85.27 -39.13 24.14
C GLU A 6 85.23 -37.63 23.83
N MET A 7 85.08 -37.31 22.56
CA MET A 7 84.68 -35.98 22.10
C MET A 7 83.15 -35.91 22.12
N PRO A 8 82.52 -34.85 22.67
CA PRO A 8 81.09 -34.67 22.53
C PRO A 8 80.75 -34.39 21.06
N SER A 9 79.95 -35.29 20.48
CA SER A 9 79.40 -35.20 19.14
C SER A 9 78.55 -33.95 18.97
N SER A 10 78.99 -33.07 18.08
CA SER A 10 78.16 -32.08 17.42
C SER A 10 77.13 -32.77 16.53
N SER A 11 75.85 -32.76 16.91
CA SER A 11 74.75 -33.05 15.99
C SER A 11 73.44 -32.41 16.46
N ALA A 12 72.76 -31.81 15.50
CA ALA A 12 71.38 -31.33 15.53
C ALA A 12 71.09 -30.09 16.39
N ILE A 13 71.20 -28.94 15.72
CA ILE A 13 70.31 -27.80 15.94
C ILE A 13 68.88 -28.30 15.71
N GLU A 14 68.14 -28.58 16.77
CA GLU A 14 66.69 -28.69 16.69
C GLU A 14 66.11 -27.28 16.58
N PRO A 15 65.46 -26.90 15.47
CA PRO A 15 64.60 -25.73 15.48
C PRO A 15 63.39 -26.08 16.36
N THR A 16 63.38 -25.54 17.56
CA THR A 16 62.18 -25.37 18.36
C THR A 16 61.03 -24.90 17.45
N PRO A 17 59.85 -25.56 17.45
CA PRO A 17 58.69 -25.07 16.70
C PRO A 17 58.10 -23.86 17.44
N THR A 18 58.79 -22.73 17.39
CA THR A 18 58.36 -21.47 17.99
C THR A 18 58.83 -20.34 17.09
N THR A 19 58.39 -20.30 15.83
CA THR A 19 58.60 -19.11 14.99
C THR A 19 57.53 -18.89 13.89
N VAL A 20 56.44 -19.68 13.80
CA VAL A 20 55.41 -19.41 12.76
C VAL A 20 53.96 -19.32 13.29
N GLU A 21 53.68 -19.61 14.57
CA GLU A 21 52.30 -19.62 15.10
C GLU A 21 52.07 -18.66 16.29
N GLN A 22 52.64 -17.47 16.24
CA GLN A 22 52.22 -16.37 17.12
C GLN A 22 52.03 -15.09 16.30
N MET A 23 51.16 -15.16 15.29
CA MET A 23 50.38 -13.96 14.97
C MET A 23 49.44 -13.78 16.16
N THR A 24 49.65 -12.72 16.92
CA THR A 24 48.84 -12.41 18.10
C THR A 24 47.38 -12.37 17.64
N GLU A 25 46.43 -13.00 18.35
CA GLU A 25 45.00 -12.98 17.95
C GLU A 25 44.51 -11.54 17.69
N GLN A 26 45.10 -10.58 18.41
CA GLN A 26 44.90 -9.15 18.23
C GLN A 26 45.32 -8.63 16.85
N GLU A 27 46.48 -9.04 16.32
CA GLU A 27 46.97 -8.64 15.00
C GLU A 27 46.11 -9.23 13.87
N MET A 28 45.60 -10.45 14.05
CA MET A 28 44.66 -11.06 13.11
C MET A 28 43.29 -10.35 13.11
N ILE A 29 42.81 -9.91 14.28
CA ILE A 29 41.56 -9.15 14.40
C ILE A 29 41.71 -7.77 13.76
N GLU A 30 42.84 -7.10 13.97
CA GLU A 30 43.13 -5.81 13.35
C GLU A 30 43.26 -5.94 11.82
N ALA A 31 43.99 -6.93 11.32
CA ALA A 31 44.10 -7.20 9.89
C ALA A 31 42.72 -7.49 9.25
N ARG A 32 41.86 -8.28 9.92
CA ARG A 32 40.49 -8.55 9.46
C ARG A 32 39.62 -7.30 9.47
N ARG A 33 39.76 -6.44 10.48
CA ARG A 33 39.03 -5.17 10.59
C ARG A 33 39.45 -4.19 9.50
N LEU A 34 40.75 -4.08 9.23
CA LEU A 34 41.28 -3.25 8.15
C LEU A 34 40.81 -3.75 6.78
N ALA A 35 40.83 -5.06 6.55
CA ALA A 35 40.30 -5.67 5.32
C ALA A 35 38.78 -5.46 5.16
N ALA A 36 38.01 -5.51 6.25
CA ALA A 36 36.58 -5.20 6.24
C ALA A 36 36.34 -3.71 5.91
N TRP A 37 37.14 -2.81 6.50
CA TRP A 37 37.08 -1.37 6.23
C TRP A 37 37.42 -1.01 4.79
N GLU A 38 38.42 -1.65 4.19
CA GLU A 38 38.75 -1.47 2.77
C GLU A 38 37.60 -1.92 1.86
N ARG A 39 36.97 -3.06 2.18
CA ARG A 39 35.80 -3.55 1.43
C ARG A 39 34.61 -2.59 1.53
N ASP A 40 34.31 -2.11 2.73
CA ASP A 40 33.19 -1.20 2.97
C ASP A 40 33.46 0.15 2.29
N ARG A 41 34.69 0.67 2.38
CA ARG A 41 35.12 1.87 1.64
C ARG A 41 34.94 1.68 0.14
N ALA A 42 35.35 0.55 -0.42
CA ALA A 42 35.23 0.29 -1.85
C ALA A 42 33.76 0.24 -2.31
N GLN A 43 32.87 -0.35 -1.53
CA GLN A 43 31.43 -0.35 -1.83
C GLN A 43 30.83 1.06 -1.76
N ILE A 44 31.25 1.86 -0.78
CA ILE A 44 30.81 3.24 -0.62
C ILE A 44 31.33 4.11 -1.78
N GLU A 45 32.58 3.91 -2.19
CA GLU A 45 33.19 4.61 -3.33
C GLU A 45 32.49 4.25 -4.65
N ASP A 46 32.16 2.97 -4.88
CA ASP A 46 31.35 2.54 -6.04
C ASP A 46 29.97 3.20 -6.04
N PHE A 47 29.31 3.28 -4.87
CA PHE A 47 28.03 3.98 -4.71
C PHE A 47 28.12 5.48 -5.00
N PHE A 48 29.16 6.17 -4.52
CA PHE A 48 29.32 7.61 -4.79
C PHE A 48 29.80 7.91 -6.22
N SER A 49 30.49 6.97 -6.86
CA SER A 49 30.94 7.09 -8.25
C SER A 49 29.78 6.97 -9.24
N ASP A 50 28.80 6.12 -8.94
CA ASP A 50 27.58 5.99 -9.73
C ASP A 50 26.34 5.81 -8.85
N PRO A 51 25.87 6.89 -8.19
CA PRO A 51 24.69 6.82 -7.33
C PRO A 51 23.43 6.50 -8.15
N MET A 52 23.39 6.93 -9.42
CA MET A 52 22.22 6.75 -10.28
C MET A 52 21.97 5.28 -10.62
N LYS A 53 23.01 4.45 -10.74
CA LYS A 53 22.87 3.00 -10.89
C LYS A 53 22.11 2.37 -9.72
N TYR A 54 22.40 2.75 -8.48
CA TYR A 54 21.72 2.21 -7.30
C TYR A 54 20.29 2.74 -7.16
N ILE A 55 20.09 4.06 -7.37
CA ILE A 55 18.75 4.66 -7.37
C ILE A 55 17.86 4.03 -8.45
N SER A 56 18.40 3.81 -9.65
CA SER A 56 17.63 3.23 -10.77
C SER A 56 17.31 1.76 -10.54
N ALA A 57 18.24 0.95 -10.03
CA ALA A 57 17.98 -0.44 -9.66
C ALA A 57 16.90 -0.55 -8.59
N PHE A 58 16.99 0.27 -7.52
CA PHE A 58 15.95 0.36 -6.50
C PHE A 58 14.60 0.77 -7.08
N TRP A 59 14.58 1.81 -7.92
CA TRP A 59 13.33 2.30 -8.50
C TRP A 59 12.67 1.24 -9.38
N GLN A 60 13.42 0.48 -10.18
CA GLN A 60 12.86 -0.57 -11.03
C GLN A 60 12.31 -1.74 -10.21
N GLU A 61 13.04 -2.16 -9.18
CA GLU A 61 12.66 -3.29 -8.32
C GLU A 61 11.42 -2.97 -7.47
N TYR A 62 11.38 -1.76 -6.89
CA TYR A 62 10.37 -1.38 -5.90
C TYR A 62 9.29 -0.44 -6.44
N LYS A 63 9.28 -0.14 -7.74
CA LYS A 63 8.27 0.72 -8.38
C LYS A 63 6.84 0.41 -7.92
N PRO A 64 6.36 -0.86 -7.95
CA PRO A 64 4.96 -1.16 -7.64
C PRO A 64 4.61 -0.87 -6.19
N ILE A 65 5.48 -1.27 -5.25
CA ILE A 65 5.22 -1.08 -3.81
C ILE A 65 5.33 0.39 -3.42
N VAL A 66 6.26 1.15 -4.02
CA VAL A 66 6.38 2.59 -3.81
C VAL A 66 5.13 3.31 -4.30
N TYR A 67 4.56 2.91 -5.44
CA TYR A 67 3.29 3.49 -5.90
C TYR A 67 2.12 3.20 -4.97
N VAL A 68 1.98 1.96 -4.49
CA VAL A 68 0.88 1.60 -3.59
C VAL A 68 1.01 2.34 -2.25
N LEU A 69 2.19 2.32 -1.63
CA LEU A 69 2.44 3.05 -0.38
C LEU A 69 2.29 4.56 -0.57
N GLY A 70 2.82 5.10 -1.67
CA GLY A 70 2.67 6.50 -2.03
C GLY A 70 1.21 6.89 -2.22
N ALA A 71 0.42 6.07 -2.91
CA ALA A 71 -1.01 6.30 -3.09
C ALA A 71 -1.77 6.29 -1.76
N ILE A 72 -1.44 5.38 -0.84
CA ILE A 72 -2.03 5.35 0.50
C ILE A 72 -1.69 6.64 1.26
N LEU A 73 -0.42 7.05 1.28
CA LEU A 73 0.01 8.26 1.97
C LEU A 73 -0.64 9.52 1.40
N VAL A 74 -0.67 9.65 0.06
CA VAL A 74 -1.34 10.76 -0.63
C VAL A 74 -2.83 10.75 -0.34
N SER A 75 -3.47 9.58 -0.36
CA SER A 75 -4.88 9.43 -0.01
C SER A 75 -5.15 9.88 1.41
N LEU A 76 -4.39 9.40 2.40
CA LEU A 76 -4.53 9.82 3.79
C LEU A 76 -4.33 11.33 3.96
N PHE A 77 -3.36 11.90 3.27
CA PHE A 77 -3.12 13.34 3.28
C PHE A 77 -4.30 14.11 2.66
N ALA A 78 -4.81 13.65 1.51
CA ALA A 78 -5.98 14.24 0.86
C ALA A 78 -7.23 14.16 1.74
N LEU A 79 -7.46 13.02 2.42
CA LEU A 79 -8.55 12.87 3.38
C LEU A 79 -8.42 13.86 4.53
N ASN A 80 -7.22 14.02 5.10
CA ASN A 80 -6.96 15.02 6.14
C ASN A 80 -7.24 16.45 5.65
N LEU A 81 -6.86 16.77 4.41
CA LEU A 81 -7.15 18.07 3.81
C LEU A 81 -8.67 18.27 3.65
N ILE A 82 -9.38 17.28 3.13
CA ILE A 82 -10.84 17.34 2.98
C ILE A 82 -11.52 17.52 4.33
N PHE A 83 -11.15 16.73 5.35
CA PHE A 83 -11.69 16.89 6.70
C PHE A 83 -11.30 18.22 7.33
N GLY A 84 -10.09 18.72 7.09
CA GLY A 84 -9.67 20.04 7.54
C GLY A 84 -10.52 21.16 6.92
N VAL A 85 -10.80 21.08 5.62
CA VAL A 85 -11.68 22.03 4.92
C VAL A 85 -13.11 21.91 5.42
N ILE A 86 -13.66 20.69 5.53
CA ILE A 86 -15.01 20.46 6.06
C ILE A 86 -15.13 21.00 7.48
N GLY A 87 -14.16 20.70 8.35
CA GLY A 87 -14.13 21.17 9.73
C GLY A 87 -14.02 22.69 9.82
N PHE A 88 -13.19 23.32 8.98
CA PHE A 88 -13.11 24.78 8.88
C PHE A 88 -14.44 25.39 8.45
N VAL A 89 -15.02 24.87 7.37
CA VAL A 89 -16.29 25.31 6.80
C VAL A 89 -17.42 25.19 7.82
N THR A 90 -17.56 24.06 8.52
CA THR A 90 -18.62 23.87 9.52
C THR A 90 -18.37 24.62 10.83
N SER A 91 -17.11 24.95 11.15
CA SER A 91 -16.78 25.80 12.30
C SER A 91 -17.14 27.28 12.10
N LEU A 92 -17.38 27.71 10.85
CA LEU A 92 -17.84 29.06 10.57
C LEU A 92 -19.34 29.16 10.88
N PRO A 93 -19.76 29.99 11.85
CA PRO A 93 -21.18 30.09 12.24
C PRO A 93 -22.09 30.57 11.10
N ILE A 94 -21.52 31.27 10.11
CA ILE A 94 -22.24 31.76 8.92
C ILE A 94 -22.62 30.60 8.00
N ILE A 95 -21.74 29.62 7.82
CA ILE A 95 -21.95 28.53 6.85
C ILE A 95 -23.02 27.56 7.34
N SER A 96 -23.05 27.27 8.64
CA SER A 96 -24.14 26.48 9.22
C SER A 96 -25.51 27.09 8.90
N GLY A 97 -25.66 28.40 9.09
CA GLY A 97 -26.89 29.11 8.73
C GLY A 97 -27.17 29.15 7.23
N LEU A 98 -26.14 29.28 6.38
CA LEU A 98 -26.29 29.26 4.93
C LEU A 98 -26.69 27.88 4.40
N LEU A 99 -26.11 26.79 4.92
CA LEU A 99 -26.47 25.43 4.53
C LEU A 99 -27.90 25.08 4.96
N GLU A 100 -28.32 25.54 6.14
CA GLU A 100 -29.72 25.40 6.59
C GLU A 100 -30.67 26.18 5.67
N LEU A 101 -30.33 27.43 5.33
CA LEU A 101 -31.14 28.24 4.42
C LEU A 101 -31.20 27.65 3.01
N VAL A 102 -30.08 27.15 2.48
CA VAL A 102 -30.02 26.46 1.19
C VAL A 102 -30.83 25.17 1.23
N GLY A 103 -30.73 24.39 2.31
CA GLY A 103 -31.49 23.16 2.50
C GLY A 103 -32.99 23.41 2.55
N ILE A 104 -33.43 24.39 3.34
CA ILE A 104 -34.85 24.80 3.41
C ILE A 104 -35.29 25.36 2.06
N GLY A 105 -34.52 26.24 1.44
CA GLY A 105 -34.85 26.82 0.12
C GLY A 105 -35.01 25.75 -0.95
N TYR A 106 -34.08 24.79 -1.02
CA TYR A 106 -34.14 23.69 -1.97
C TYR A 106 -35.29 22.73 -1.66
N THR A 107 -35.55 22.44 -0.38
CA THR A 107 -36.70 21.61 0.04
C THR A 107 -38.02 22.27 -0.34
N VAL A 108 -38.20 23.56 -0.04
CA VAL A 108 -39.41 24.31 -0.40
C VAL A 108 -39.58 24.37 -1.92
N TRP A 109 -38.51 24.65 -2.67
CA TRP A 109 -38.52 24.64 -4.13
C TRP A 109 -38.88 23.27 -4.69
N PHE A 110 -38.27 22.20 -4.17
CA PHE A 110 -38.50 20.83 -4.59
C PHE A 110 -39.93 20.38 -4.31
N VAL A 111 -40.43 20.61 -3.10
CA VAL A 111 -41.82 20.29 -2.73
C VAL A 111 -42.80 21.05 -3.63
N ASN A 112 -42.60 22.35 -3.84
CA ASN A 112 -43.48 23.13 -4.70
C ASN A 112 -43.40 22.69 -6.17
N ARG A 113 -42.20 22.41 -6.68
CA ARG A 113 -41.95 22.10 -8.09
C ARG A 113 -42.37 20.69 -8.47
N TYR A 114 -42.19 19.70 -7.59
CA TYR A 114 -42.34 18.28 -7.91
C TYR A 114 -43.48 17.59 -7.15
N LEU A 115 -43.81 18.02 -5.93
CA LEU A 115 -44.88 17.38 -5.13
C LEU A 115 -46.24 18.08 -5.32
N LEU A 116 -46.27 19.42 -5.32
CA LEU A 116 -47.53 20.18 -5.36
C LEU A 116 -48.04 20.44 -6.78
N LYS A 117 -47.14 20.57 -7.76
CA LYS A 117 -47.54 20.75 -9.17
C LYS A 117 -48.08 19.44 -9.74
N VAL A 118 -49.35 19.49 -10.12
CA VAL A 118 -50.13 18.39 -10.69
C VAL A 118 -49.46 17.73 -11.88
N GLU A 119 -48.93 18.52 -12.83
CA GLU A 119 -48.27 17.98 -14.03
C GLU A 119 -47.00 17.18 -13.69
N THR A 120 -46.21 17.65 -12.72
CA THR A 120 -44.96 16.97 -12.31
C THR A 120 -45.19 15.81 -11.34
N ARG A 121 -46.31 15.76 -10.61
CA ARG A 121 -46.60 14.62 -9.71
C ARG A 121 -46.88 13.35 -10.52
N GLU A 122 -47.53 13.48 -11.67
CA GLU A 122 -47.84 12.34 -12.55
C GLU A 122 -46.57 11.82 -13.22
N GLU A 123 -45.71 12.72 -13.69
CA GLU A 123 -44.40 12.38 -14.24
C GLU A 123 -43.50 11.72 -13.18
N LEU A 124 -43.47 12.25 -11.95
CA LEU A 124 -42.67 11.70 -10.86
C LEU A 124 -43.21 10.35 -10.36
N SER A 125 -44.54 10.18 -10.28
CA SER A 125 -45.15 8.90 -9.89
C SER A 125 -44.85 7.82 -10.93
N GLN A 126 -44.95 8.13 -12.22
CA GLN A 126 -44.62 7.19 -13.29
C GLN A 126 -43.13 6.81 -13.27
N MET A 127 -42.23 7.78 -13.03
CA MET A 127 -40.80 7.50 -12.84
C MET A 127 -40.53 6.63 -11.59
N MET A 128 -41.24 6.88 -10.49
CA MET A 128 -41.11 6.13 -9.25
C MET A 128 -41.60 4.69 -9.41
N ASP A 129 -42.74 4.50 -10.08
CA ASP A 129 -43.30 3.18 -10.36
C ASP A 129 -42.39 2.37 -11.30
N GLY A 130 -41.82 3.02 -12.33
CA GLY A 130 -40.83 2.41 -13.21
C GLY A 130 -39.55 2.01 -12.45
N MET A 131 -38.99 2.90 -11.64
CA MET A 131 -37.81 2.61 -10.82
C MET A 131 -38.07 1.49 -9.80
N LYS A 132 -39.28 1.46 -9.22
CA LYS A 132 -39.70 0.40 -8.30
C LYS A 132 -39.82 -0.95 -9.02
N GLN A 133 -40.32 -0.96 -10.25
CA GLN A 133 -40.39 -2.16 -11.09
C GLN A 133 -38.98 -2.65 -11.49
N ASP A 134 -38.06 -1.73 -11.76
CA ASP A 134 -36.67 -2.06 -12.12
C ASP A 134 -35.84 -2.56 -10.92
N VAL A 135 -36.06 -2.01 -9.73
CA VAL A 135 -35.27 -2.34 -8.51
C VAL A 135 -35.83 -3.55 -7.76
N ILE A 136 -37.17 -3.67 -7.66
CA ILE A 136 -37.82 -4.78 -6.95
C ILE A 136 -38.04 -5.98 -7.89
N GLY A 137 -37.87 -5.76 -9.19
CA GLY A 137 -38.27 -6.70 -10.23
C GLY A 137 -39.79 -6.71 -10.37
N ALA A 138 -40.29 -6.80 -11.60
CA ALA A 138 -41.67 -7.19 -11.82
C ALA A 138 -41.86 -8.57 -11.20
N ALA A 139 -42.43 -8.64 -9.99
CA ALA A 139 -43.04 -9.86 -9.51
C ALA A 139 -44.20 -10.13 -10.46
N GLN A 140 -43.91 -10.79 -11.59
CA GLN A 140 -44.96 -11.41 -12.38
C GLN A 140 -45.71 -12.30 -11.40
N PRO A 141 -47.03 -12.09 -11.25
CA PRO A 141 -47.81 -12.91 -10.34
C PRO A 141 -47.57 -14.36 -10.75
N ILE A 142 -46.91 -15.12 -9.89
CA ILE A 142 -46.63 -16.54 -10.16
C ILE A 142 -47.95 -17.28 -10.44
N ALA A 143 -49.07 -16.73 -9.96
CA ALA A 143 -50.43 -17.12 -10.29
C ALA A 143 -50.77 -17.12 -11.79
N ASP A 144 -50.24 -16.17 -12.58
CA ASP A 144 -50.49 -16.09 -14.03
C ASP A 144 -49.77 -17.23 -14.76
N ASP A 145 -48.54 -17.54 -14.36
CA ASP A 145 -47.75 -18.65 -14.90
C ASP A 145 -48.37 -20.01 -14.52
N PHE A 146 -48.84 -20.15 -13.27
CA PHE A 146 -49.57 -21.35 -12.84
C PHE A 146 -50.91 -21.51 -13.57
N LYS A 147 -51.67 -20.43 -13.79
CA LYS A 147 -52.96 -20.50 -14.49
C LYS A 147 -52.76 -20.90 -15.96
N ASN A 148 -51.76 -20.35 -16.62
CA ASN A 148 -51.41 -20.69 -18.01
C ASN A 148 -50.83 -22.12 -18.14
N ALA A 149 -50.08 -22.59 -17.14
CA ALA A 149 -49.58 -23.97 -17.10
C ALA A 149 -50.70 -25.00 -16.82
N ILE A 150 -51.76 -24.62 -16.11
CA ILE A 150 -52.90 -25.47 -15.80
C ILE A 150 -53.94 -25.46 -16.94
N ASN A 151 -54.14 -24.34 -17.63
CA ASN A 151 -55.06 -24.27 -18.76
C ASN A 151 -54.49 -23.43 -19.93
N PRO A 152 -53.77 -24.06 -20.88
CA PRO A 152 -53.04 -23.34 -21.92
C PRO A 152 -53.91 -22.83 -23.09
N ASP A 153 -55.20 -23.17 -23.14
CA ASP A 153 -56.07 -22.92 -24.30
C ASP A 153 -56.82 -21.57 -24.28
N GLU A 154 -56.86 -20.86 -23.15
CA GLU A 154 -57.55 -19.57 -23.01
C GLU A 154 -56.77 -18.35 -23.54
N THR A 155 -55.54 -18.51 -24.03
CA THR A 155 -54.68 -17.38 -24.44
C THR A 155 -54.74 -17.03 -25.94
N LEU A 156 -55.59 -17.70 -26.72
CA LEU A 156 -55.77 -17.44 -28.15
C LEU A 156 -57.23 -17.08 -28.48
N SER A 157 -57.66 -15.88 -28.07
CA SER A 157 -58.83 -15.21 -28.66
C SER A 157 -58.63 -13.69 -28.69
#